data_AF-I4C8R5-F1
#
_entry.id   AF-I4C8R5-F1
#
_cell.length_a   1.000
_cell.length_b   1.000
_cell.length_c   1.000
_cell.angle_alpha   90.00
_cell.angle_beta   90.00
_cell.angle_gamma   90.00
#
_symmetry.space_group_name_H-M   'P 1'
#
loop_
_entity.id
_entity.type
_entity.pdbx_description
1 polymer ?
#
loop_
_entity_poly.entity_id
_entity_poly.type
_entity_poly.pdbx_seq_one_letter_code
_entity_poly.pdbx_strand_id
1 'polypeptide(L)'
;MTVKSEQARLKVPLNSFLADFSSSLSDQELRDKYDLSAKAFVSLIKALLTKNVISPLDLEKRKEMAVRRDLAKESQFLSGLYICPNCSHPHPSPFARCPACGAVPAEVAPSQEVMENLSASGDHFYIDESKTVRVRKRQQQDDFPPTEEVEIFQEPPQDPPTELLATCKDEDDFPPTEEIRIQEEHSESKKKSTTDQIRSFLNKIKRP
;
A
#
# COMPACT_ATOMS: atom_id res chain seq x y z
N MET A 1 -35.19 5.79 12.12
CA MET A 1 -35.26 4.59 11.26
C MET A 1 -33.89 3.92 11.28
N THR A 2 -33.73 2.88 12.07
CA THR A 2 -32.48 2.13 12.24
C THR A 2 -32.38 1.09 11.13
N VAL A 3 -31.46 1.31 10.18
CA VAL A 3 -31.14 0.32 9.14
C VAL A 3 -30.34 -0.79 9.83
N LYS A 4 -31.02 -1.89 10.19
CA LYS A 4 -30.34 -3.11 10.64
C LYS A 4 -29.65 -3.70 9.42
N SER A 5 -28.37 -3.38 9.24
CA SER A 5 -27.53 -4.05 8.25
C SER A 5 -27.37 -5.50 8.69
N GLU A 6 -28.12 -6.41 8.06
CA GLU A 6 -27.85 -7.85 8.09
C GLU A 6 -26.45 -8.08 7.52
N GLN A 7 -25.47 -8.18 8.42
CA GLN A 7 -24.14 -8.66 8.07
C GLN A 7 -24.24 -10.15 7.77
N ALA A 8 -24.54 -10.46 6.50
CA ALA A 8 -24.34 -11.80 5.97
C ALA A 8 -22.88 -12.19 6.24
N ARG A 9 -22.67 -13.29 6.96
CA ARG A 9 -21.34 -13.83 7.22
C ARG A 9 -20.79 -14.37 5.90
N LEU A 10 -20.05 -13.54 5.17
CA LEU A 10 -19.35 -13.93 3.95
C LEU A 10 -18.32 -15.01 4.30
N LYS A 11 -18.49 -16.19 3.72
CA LYS A 11 -17.55 -17.31 3.88
C LYS A 11 -16.45 -17.15 2.84
N VAL A 12 -15.31 -16.59 3.24
CA VAL A 12 -14.14 -16.48 2.38
C VAL A 12 -13.41 -17.83 2.34
N PRO A 13 -13.16 -18.43 1.17
CA PRO A 13 -12.36 -19.65 1.08
C PRO A 13 -10.90 -19.36 1.45
N LEU A 14 -10.47 -19.86 2.60
CA LEU A 14 -9.19 -19.52 3.21
C LEU A 14 -7.99 -19.85 2.31
N ASN A 15 -7.95 -21.03 1.70
CA ASN A 15 -6.82 -21.45 0.88
C ASN A 15 -6.66 -20.60 -0.39
N SER A 16 -7.79 -20.25 -1.03
CA SER A 16 -7.78 -19.34 -2.18
C SER A 16 -7.32 -17.95 -1.76
N PHE A 17 -7.81 -17.46 -0.62
CA PHE A 17 -7.41 -16.16 -0.10
C PHE A 17 -5.92 -16.10 0.20
N LEU A 18 -5.33 -17.14 0.80
CA LEU A 18 -3.90 -17.16 1.11
C LEU A 18 -3.03 -17.23 -0.15
N ALA A 19 -3.45 -17.99 -1.17
CA ALA A 19 -2.76 -18.02 -2.47
C ALA A 19 -2.79 -16.65 -3.16
N ASP A 20 -3.94 -15.97 -3.13
CA ASP A 20 -4.04 -14.61 -3.65
C ASP A 20 -3.31 -13.60 -2.75
N PHE A 21 -3.23 -13.86 -1.44
CA PHE A 21 -2.53 -13.00 -0.50
C PHE A 21 -1.02 -13.04 -0.74
N SER A 22 -0.43 -14.20 -1.04
CA SER A 22 0.99 -14.30 -1.38
C SER A 22 1.32 -13.84 -2.81
N SER A 23 0.30 -13.67 -3.66
CA SER A 23 0.45 -13.14 -5.01
C SER A 23 0.74 -11.62 -5.03
N SER A 24 1.04 -11.09 -6.22
CA SER A 24 1.26 -9.66 -6.45
C SER A 24 -0.02 -8.82 -6.52
N LEU A 25 -1.16 -9.30 -6.02
CA LEU A 25 -2.40 -8.51 -5.96
C LEU A 25 -2.33 -7.43 -4.88
N SER A 26 -2.91 -6.25 -5.16
CA SER A 26 -3.07 -5.17 -4.19
C SER A 26 -4.19 -5.47 -3.19
N ASP A 27 -4.15 -4.81 -2.03
CA ASP A 27 -5.17 -4.97 -0.99
C ASP A 27 -6.56 -4.56 -1.48
N GLN A 28 -6.61 -3.57 -2.38
CA GLN A 28 -7.86 -3.15 -3.02
C GLN A 28 -8.40 -4.25 -3.94
N GLU A 29 -7.57 -4.85 -4.79
CA GLU A 29 -7.97 -5.95 -5.67
C GLU A 29 -8.42 -7.20 -4.88
N LEU A 30 -7.74 -7.52 -3.77
CA LEU A 30 -8.19 -8.59 -2.87
C LEU A 30 -9.55 -8.30 -2.27
N ARG A 31 -9.77 -7.06 -1.81
CA ARG A 31 -11.05 -6.66 -1.24
C ARG A 31 -12.17 -6.78 -2.26
N ASP A 32 -11.92 -6.35 -3.49
CA ASP A 32 -12.90 -6.41 -4.57
C ASP A 32 -13.15 -7.85 -5.02
N LYS A 33 -12.11 -8.71 -5.09
CA LYS A 33 -12.24 -10.13 -5.46
C LYS A 33 -13.07 -10.95 -4.46
N TYR A 34 -13.02 -10.60 -3.17
CA TYR A 34 -13.70 -11.31 -2.10
C TYR A 34 -14.90 -10.55 -1.51
N ASP A 35 -15.32 -9.46 -2.14
CA ASP A 35 -16.40 -8.57 -1.68
C ASP A 35 -16.26 -8.13 -0.21
N LEU A 36 -15.03 -7.85 0.21
CA LEU A 36 -14.70 -7.48 1.59
C LEU A 36 -14.69 -5.97 1.77
N SER A 37 -15.52 -5.50 2.71
CA SER A 37 -15.35 -4.15 3.26
C SER A 37 -13.95 -3.98 3.87
N ALA A 38 -13.44 -2.75 3.91
CA ALA A 38 -12.13 -2.46 4.51
C ALA A 38 -12.04 -2.97 5.97
N LYS A 39 -13.12 -2.82 6.75
CA LYS A 39 -13.19 -3.31 8.13
C LYS A 39 -13.14 -4.84 8.21
N ALA A 40 -13.88 -5.53 7.33
CA ALA A 40 -13.89 -6.99 7.28
C ALA A 40 -12.52 -7.54 6.86
N PHE A 41 -11.84 -6.89 5.91
CA PHE A 41 -10.49 -7.27 5.48
C PHE A 41 -9.48 -7.13 6.62
N VAL A 42 -9.43 -6.00 7.31
CA VAL A 42 -8.53 -5.80 8.46
C VAL A 42 -8.84 -6.82 9.57
N SER A 43 -10.11 -7.11 9.83
CA SER A 43 -10.51 -8.13 10.80
C SER A 43 -10.05 -9.53 10.38
N LEU A 44 -10.12 -9.86 9.09
CA LEU A 44 -9.64 -11.14 8.54
C LEU A 44 -8.13 -11.26 8.72
N ILE A 45 -7.35 -10.25 8.33
CA ILE A 45 -5.88 -10.23 8.50
C ILE A 45 -5.50 -10.40 9.98
N LYS A 46 -6.17 -9.68 10.90
CA LYS A 46 -5.95 -9.85 12.34
C LYS A 46 -6.23 -11.28 12.80
N ALA A 47 -7.33 -11.88 12.35
CA ALA A 47 -7.67 -13.26 12.70
C ALA A 47 -6.65 -14.28 12.16
N LEU A 48 -6.05 -14.01 11.00
CA LEU A 48 -5.00 -14.85 10.42
C LEU A 48 -3.67 -14.75 11.20
N LEU A 49 -3.32 -13.54 11.66
CA LEU A 49 -2.17 -13.34 12.55
C LEU A 49 -2.36 -14.05 13.89
N THR A 50 -3.53 -13.92 14.52
CA THR A 50 -3.83 -14.60 15.79
C THR A 50 -3.73 -16.13 15.67
N LYS A 51 -4.05 -16.67 14.49
CA LYS A 51 -3.93 -18.11 14.20
C LYS A 51 -2.54 -18.53 13.70
N ASN A 52 -1.59 -17.60 13.59
CA ASN A 52 -0.25 -17.81 13.01
C ASN A 52 -0.29 -18.43 11.60
N VAL A 53 -1.34 -18.15 10.83
CA VAL A 53 -1.46 -18.61 9.42
C VAL A 53 -0.64 -17.70 8.50
N ILE A 54 -0.49 -16.43 8.89
CA ILE A 54 0.39 -15.46 8.22
C ILE A 54 1.35 -14.90 9.26
N SER A 55 2.59 -14.62 8.85
CA SER A 55 3.61 -14.00 9.70
C SER A 55 3.55 -12.47 9.64
N PRO A 56 3.95 -11.74 10.69
CA PRO A 56 4.20 -10.29 10.60
C PRO A 56 5.16 -9.91 9.47
N LEU A 57 6.12 -10.80 9.14
CA LEU A 57 7.05 -10.60 8.04
C LEU A 57 6.34 -10.59 6.66
N ASP A 58 5.29 -11.39 6.49
CA ASP A 58 4.51 -11.42 5.25
C ASP A 58 3.78 -10.08 5.04
N LEU A 59 3.31 -9.46 6.13
CA LEU A 59 2.70 -8.14 6.09
C LEU A 59 3.70 -7.06 5.70
N GLU A 60 4.91 -7.11 6.25
CA GLU A 60 5.96 -6.16 5.89
C GLU A 60 6.37 -6.29 4.42
N LYS A 61 6.60 -7.52 3.95
CA LYS A 61 6.86 -7.81 2.53
C LYS A 61 5.76 -7.29 1.62
N ARG A 62 4.50 -7.40 2.04
CA ARG A 62 3.36 -6.89 1.27
C ARG A 62 3.34 -5.36 1.21
N LYS A 63 3.64 -4.67 2.32
CA LYS A 63 3.81 -3.21 2.35
C LYS A 63 4.93 -2.78 1.40
N GLU A 64 6.05 -3.48 1.40
CA GLU A 64 7.15 -3.22 0.49
C GLU A 64 6.71 -3.37 -0.98
N MET A 65 5.98 -4.44 -1.32
CA MET A 65 5.44 -4.61 -2.68
C MET A 65 4.45 -3.50 -3.07
N ALA A 66 3.64 -3.01 -2.13
CA ALA A 66 2.75 -1.88 -2.37
C ALA A 66 3.56 -0.62 -2.71
N VAL A 67 4.56 -0.28 -1.89
CA VAL A 67 5.47 0.86 -2.14
C VAL A 67 6.17 0.73 -3.49
N ARG A 68 6.69 -0.45 -3.84
CA ARG A 68 7.33 -0.67 -5.14
C ARG A 68 6.39 -0.44 -6.31
N ARG A 69 5.12 -0.86 -6.19
CA ARG A 69 4.11 -0.64 -7.24
C ARG A 69 3.79 0.84 -7.40
N ASP A 70 3.68 1.56 -6.30
CA ASP A 70 3.37 2.99 -6.34
C ASP A 70 4.54 3.79 -6.93
N LEU A 71 5.78 3.47 -6.54
CA LEU A 71 6.99 4.02 -7.17
C LEU A 71 7.07 3.71 -8.67
N ALA A 72 6.67 2.51 -9.10
CA ALA A 72 6.62 2.15 -10.51
C ALA A 72 5.58 2.96 -11.30
N LYS A 73 4.41 3.25 -10.69
CA LYS A 73 3.40 4.11 -11.31
C LYS A 73 3.86 5.57 -11.38
N GLU A 74 4.49 6.06 -10.32
CA GLU A 74 5.06 7.42 -10.29
C GLU A 74 6.17 7.57 -11.32
N SER A 75 7.08 6.60 -11.43
CA SER A 75 8.16 6.64 -12.42
C SER A 75 7.62 6.57 -13.86
N GLN A 76 6.59 5.76 -14.10
CA GLN A 76 5.89 5.71 -15.39
C GLN A 76 5.14 7.01 -15.71
N PHE A 77 4.55 7.65 -14.71
CA PHE A 77 3.90 8.94 -14.88
C PHE A 77 4.92 10.03 -15.22
N LEU A 78 6.02 10.10 -14.48
CA LEU A 78 7.08 11.08 -14.68
C LEU A 78 7.81 10.90 -16.03
N SER A 79 8.00 9.66 -16.48
CA SER A 79 8.61 9.39 -17.79
C SER A 79 7.72 9.80 -18.97
N GLY A 80 6.41 9.95 -18.75
CA GLY A 80 5.47 10.48 -19.74
C GLY A 80 5.40 12.01 -19.81
N LEU A 81 6.10 12.73 -18.93
CA LEU A 81 6.06 14.20 -18.90
C LEU A 81 7.11 14.82 -19.81
N TYR A 82 6.69 15.84 -20.57
CA TYR A 82 7.57 16.68 -21.36
C TYR A 82 8.08 17.82 -20.48
N ILE A 83 9.39 17.86 -20.22
CA ILE A 83 10.00 18.90 -19.39
C ILE A 83 10.56 20.00 -20.29
N CYS A 84 10.11 21.25 -20.07
CA CYS A 84 10.66 22.38 -20.82
C CYS A 84 12.14 22.62 -20.48
N PRO A 85 13.07 22.63 -21.45
CA PRO A 85 14.49 22.84 -21.15
C PRO A 85 14.81 24.25 -20.64
N ASN A 86 13.93 25.23 -20.88
CA ASN A 86 14.16 26.62 -20.49
C ASN A 86 13.70 26.94 -19.07
N CYS A 87 12.62 26.32 -18.58
CA CYS A 87 12.04 26.63 -17.26
C CYS A 87 11.77 25.40 -16.38
N SER A 88 12.09 24.21 -16.86
CA SER A 88 11.88 22.91 -16.18
C SER A 88 10.42 22.63 -15.81
N HIS A 89 9.46 23.35 -16.38
CA HIS A 89 8.04 23.07 -16.15
C HIS A 89 7.63 21.76 -16.85
N PRO A 90 7.13 20.76 -16.12
CA PRO A 90 6.64 19.51 -16.71
C PRO A 90 5.25 19.71 -17.33
N HIS A 91 5.00 19.08 -18.47
CA HIS A 91 3.72 19.12 -19.17
C HIS A 91 3.28 17.71 -19.60
N PRO A 92 1.99 17.33 -19.47
CA PRO A 92 1.51 15.97 -19.77
C PRO A 92 1.44 15.64 -21.26
N SER A 93 1.58 16.63 -22.14
CA SER A 93 1.55 16.46 -23.59
C SER A 93 2.72 17.18 -24.25
N PRO A 94 3.18 16.74 -25.43
CA PRO A 94 4.18 17.48 -26.18
C PRO A 94 3.65 18.87 -26.52
N PHE A 95 4.54 19.86 -26.58
CA PHE A 95 4.20 21.25 -26.89
C PHE A 95 5.22 21.87 -27.84
N ALA A 96 4.76 22.64 -28.83
CA ALA A 96 5.63 23.43 -29.72
C ALA A 96 6.15 24.71 -29.06
N ARG A 97 5.45 25.20 -28.03
CA ARG A 97 5.85 26.36 -27.22
C ARG A 97 5.48 26.08 -25.77
N CYS A 98 6.41 26.33 -24.85
CA CYS A 98 6.18 26.06 -23.44
C CYS A 98 4.99 26.89 -22.93
N PRO A 99 3.96 26.27 -22.30
CA PRO A 99 2.81 27.00 -21.79
C PRO A 99 3.14 27.89 -20.58
N ALA A 100 4.24 27.60 -19.86
CA ALA A 100 4.68 28.39 -18.71
C ALA A 100 5.53 29.60 -19.10
N CYS A 101 6.53 29.44 -19.97
CA CYS A 101 7.50 30.50 -20.28
C CYS A 101 7.47 31.01 -21.72
N GLY A 102 6.69 30.41 -22.62
CA GLY A 102 6.59 30.83 -24.02
C GLY A 102 7.82 30.50 -24.89
N ALA A 103 8.83 29.82 -24.34
CA ALA A 103 10.00 29.39 -25.12
C ALA A 103 9.59 28.32 -26.15
N VAL A 104 10.12 28.46 -27.37
CA VAL A 104 10.04 27.41 -28.40
C VAL A 104 11.20 26.46 -28.13
N PRO A 105 10.96 25.16 -27.86
CA PRO A 105 12.04 24.20 -27.74
C PRO A 105 12.80 24.21 -29.07
N ALA A 106 14.12 24.35 -29.03
CA ALA A 106 14.93 24.16 -30.22
C ALA A 106 14.58 22.77 -30.78
N GLU A 107 14.30 22.68 -32.09
CA GLU A 107 14.01 21.41 -32.74
C GLU A 107 15.23 20.49 -32.58
N VAL A 108 15.23 19.71 -31.51
CA VAL A 108 16.15 18.60 -31.36
C VAL A 108 15.59 17.59 -32.34
N ALA A 109 16.22 17.49 -33.52
CA ALA A 109 15.92 16.45 -34.50
C ALA A 109 15.76 15.14 -33.74
N PRO A 110 14.65 14.41 -33.89
CA PRO A 110 14.37 13.25 -33.06
C PRO A 110 15.50 12.26 -33.26
N SER A 111 16.37 12.15 -32.25
CA SER A 111 17.47 11.19 -32.20
C SER A 111 16.84 9.80 -32.04
N GLN A 112 16.36 9.25 -33.16
CA GLN A 112 15.63 7.99 -33.22
C GLN A 112 16.51 6.77 -32.89
N GLU A 113 17.78 6.97 -32.53
CA GLU A 113 18.78 5.90 -32.43
C GLU A 113 19.28 5.57 -31.01
N VAL A 114 18.76 6.18 -29.93
CA VAL A 114 19.37 6.00 -28.59
C VAL A 114 18.56 5.12 -27.61
N MET A 115 17.31 4.73 -27.94
CA MET A 115 16.53 3.88 -27.02
C MET A 115 16.74 2.37 -27.15
N GLU A 116 17.46 1.87 -28.17
CA GLU A 116 17.74 0.42 -28.29
C GLU A 116 19.04 -0.04 -27.60
N ASN A 117 19.87 0.86 -27.05
CA ASN A 117 21.21 0.49 -26.54
C ASN A 117 21.41 0.56 -25.01
N LEU A 118 20.38 0.87 -24.21
CA LEU A 118 20.48 0.85 -22.74
C LEU A 118 19.95 -0.45 -22.09
N SER A 119 19.47 -1.42 -22.87
CA SER A 119 19.06 -2.73 -22.37
C SER A 119 20.19 -3.78 -22.39
N ALA A 120 21.39 -3.46 -22.85
CA ALA A 120 22.48 -4.42 -23.06
C ALA A 120 23.72 -4.26 -22.15
N SER A 121 23.74 -3.28 -21.23
CA SER A 121 24.80 -3.14 -20.21
C SER A 121 24.28 -3.41 -18.80
N GLY A 122 23.34 -4.35 -18.67
CA GLY A 122 23.20 -5.06 -17.42
C GLY A 122 24.40 -6.00 -17.33
N ASP A 123 25.33 -5.71 -16.42
CA ASP A 123 26.25 -6.71 -15.87
C ASP A 123 25.40 -7.87 -15.34
N HIS A 124 25.07 -8.78 -16.25
CA HIS A 124 24.46 -10.04 -15.98
C HIS A 124 25.56 -10.84 -15.28
N PHE A 125 25.66 -10.69 -13.96
CA PHE A 125 26.32 -11.67 -13.12
C PHE A 125 25.59 -12.98 -13.38
N TYR A 126 26.16 -13.78 -14.29
CA TYR A 126 25.85 -15.19 -14.42
C TYR A 126 26.24 -15.81 -13.08
N ILE A 127 25.28 -15.97 -12.18
CA ILE A 127 25.42 -16.95 -11.11
C ILE A 127 25.31 -18.29 -11.83
N ASP A 128 26.48 -18.83 -12.16
CA ASP A 128 26.65 -20.17 -12.67
C ASP A 128 26.14 -21.17 -11.62
N GLU A 129 24.86 -21.57 -11.74
CA GLU A 129 24.24 -22.62 -10.94
C GLU A 129 24.81 -24.03 -11.24
N SER A 130 25.84 -24.14 -12.10
CA SER A 130 26.50 -25.42 -12.40
C SER A 130 27.53 -25.85 -11.36
N LYS A 131 27.85 -25.03 -10.35
CA LYS A 131 28.68 -25.50 -9.24
C LYS A 131 27.84 -26.34 -8.29
N THR A 132 27.70 -27.62 -8.65
CA THR A 132 27.41 -28.71 -7.72
C THR A 132 28.45 -28.65 -6.59
N VAL A 133 28.11 -27.98 -5.50
CA VAL A 133 28.78 -28.18 -4.22
C VAL A 133 28.49 -29.62 -3.85
N ARG A 134 29.46 -30.50 -4.11
CA ARG A 134 29.53 -31.82 -3.47
C ARG A 134 29.68 -31.56 -1.98
N VAL A 135 28.54 -31.42 -1.30
CA VAL A 135 28.45 -31.54 0.15
C VAL A 135 28.97 -32.93 0.46
N ARG A 136 30.24 -33.01 0.88
CA ARG A 136 30.75 -34.19 1.58
C ARG A 136 29.85 -34.35 2.79
N LYS A 137 29.00 -35.37 2.71
CA LYS A 137 28.23 -35.94 3.80
C LYS A 137 29.23 -36.33 4.90
N ARG A 138 29.55 -35.40 5.80
CA ARG A 138 30.04 -35.78 7.13
C ARG A 138 28.84 -36.44 7.78
N GLN A 139 28.89 -37.76 7.85
CA GLN A 139 28.17 -38.54 8.84
C GLN A 139 28.60 -37.99 10.20
N GLN A 140 27.83 -37.03 10.70
CA GLN A 140 27.78 -36.75 12.10
C GLN A 140 26.46 -37.40 12.55
N GLN A 141 26.61 -38.62 13.07
CA GLN A 141 25.64 -39.18 14.00
C GLN A 141 25.67 -38.26 15.21
N ASP A 142 24.74 -37.32 15.25
CA ASP A 142 24.37 -36.67 16.50
C ASP A 142 23.07 -37.35 16.93
N ASP A 143 23.22 -38.13 18.00
CA ASP A 143 22.16 -38.66 18.84
C ASP A 143 21.21 -37.51 19.22
N PHE A 144 20.04 -37.47 18.59
CA PHE A 144 18.94 -36.63 19.08
C PHE A 144 18.39 -37.28 20.36
N PRO A 145 18.40 -36.57 21.51
CA PRO A 145 17.69 -37.04 22.69
C PRO A 145 16.18 -37.07 22.42
N PRO A 146 15.43 -37.89 23.17
CA PRO A 146 13.98 -38.00 23.03
C PRO A 146 13.34 -36.64 23.35
N THR A 147 12.30 -36.33 22.56
CA THR A 147 11.36 -35.22 22.71
C THR A 147 11.14 -34.82 24.17
N GLU A 148 11.71 -33.70 24.58
CA GLU A 148 11.26 -32.95 25.75
C GLU A 148 9.95 -32.26 25.39
N GLU A 149 8.92 -32.62 26.16
CA GLU A 149 7.66 -31.90 26.23
C GLU A 149 7.94 -30.47 26.68
N VAL A 150 7.61 -29.49 25.85
CA VAL A 150 7.71 -28.08 26.23
C VAL A 150 6.53 -27.77 27.16
N GLU A 151 6.75 -27.88 28.47
CA GLU A 151 5.92 -27.22 29.47
C GLU A 151 5.99 -25.71 29.25
N ILE A 152 4.86 -25.14 28.82
CA ILE A 152 4.64 -23.70 28.73
C ILE A 152 4.58 -23.18 30.16
N PHE A 153 5.70 -22.67 30.65
CA PHE A 153 5.74 -21.90 31.89
C PHE A 153 5.05 -20.56 31.64
N GLN A 154 3.83 -20.39 32.16
CA GLN A 154 3.20 -19.09 32.24
C GLN A 154 3.99 -18.25 33.25
N GLU A 155 4.71 -17.26 32.75
CA GLU A 155 5.25 -16.20 33.60
C GLU A 155 4.07 -15.50 34.30
N PRO A 156 4.05 -15.41 35.64
CA PRO A 156 3.00 -14.71 36.35
C PRO A 156 3.03 -13.21 35.97
N PRO A 157 1.86 -12.56 35.90
CA PRO A 157 1.76 -11.14 35.56
C PRO A 157 2.61 -10.32 36.53
N GLN A 158 3.67 -9.70 36.02
CA GLN A 158 4.41 -8.72 36.79
C GLN A 158 3.52 -7.48 36.90
N ASP A 159 3.15 -7.15 38.14
CA ASP A 159 2.45 -5.91 38.46
C ASP A 159 3.31 -4.71 38.03
N PRO A 160 2.69 -3.66 37.44
CA PRO A 160 3.41 -2.46 37.08
C PRO A 160 3.99 -1.79 38.34
N PRO A 161 5.25 -1.33 38.32
CA PRO A 161 5.83 -0.62 39.45
C PRO A 161 5.02 0.63 39.74
N THR A 162 4.35 0.62 40.89
CA THR A 162 3.63 1.75 41.47
C THR A 162 4.58 2.53 42.35
N GLU A 163 5.42 3.37 41.76
CA GLU A 163 6.27 4.38 42.43
C GLU A 163 6.70 5.37 41.33
N LEU A 164 6.61 6.70 41.39
CA LEU A 164 6.33 7.68 42.44
C LEU A 164 5.88 8.97 41.74
N LEU A 165 5.01 9.72 42.42
CA LEU A 165 4.72 11.13 42.18
C LEU A 165 6.03 11.93 42.12
N ALA A 166 6.38 12.45 40.94
CA ALA A 166 7.29 13.58 40.79
C ALA A 166 6.54 14.70 40.08
N THR A 167 6.16 15.69 40.87
CA THR A 167 5.65 16.98 40.45
C THR A 167 6.73 17.72 39.67
N CYS A 168 6.57 17.86 38.36
CA CYS A 168 7.19 18.94 37.61
C CYS A 168 6.11 19.98 37.33
N LYS A 169 5.96 20.91 38.28
CA LYS A 169 5.54 22.27 37.96
C LYS A 169 6.79 22.95 37.41
N ASP A 170 6.75 23.36 36.16
CA ASP A 170 7.35 24.61 35.72
C ASP A 170 6.56 25.04 34.49
N GLU A 171 5.82 26.13 34.70
CA GLU A 171 5.25 26.94 33.65
C GLU A 171 6.41 27.62 32.91
N ASP A 172 6.33 27.75 31.58
CA ASP A 172 6.64 28.98 30.86
C ASP A 172 6.67 28.72 29.33
N ASP A 173 5.95 29.58 28.62
CA ASP A 173 6.11 29.95 27.21
C ASP A 173 5.99 28.87 26.12
N PHE A 174 4.76 28.40 25.90
CA PHE A 174 4.36 28.07 24.54
C PHE A 174 3.81 29.34 23.85
N PRO A 175 4.40 29.79 22.74
CA PRO A 175 3.86 30.92 22.00
C PRO A 175 2.43 30.63 21.54
N PRO A 176 1.55 31.65 21.44
CA PRO A 176 0.20 31.47 20.96
C PRO A 176 0.27 30.84 19.57
N THR A 177 -0.35 29.68 19.44
CA THR A 177 -0.58 29.04 18.16
C THR A 177 -1.43 30.00 17.36
N GLU A 178 -0.82 30.68 16.39
CA GLU A 178 -1.56 31.39 15.35
C GLU A 178 -2.57 30.40 14.77
N GLU A 179 -3.84 30.77 14.89
CA GLU A 179 -4.94 30.13 14.18
C GLU A 179 -4.62 30.19 12.69
N ILE A 180 -4.02 29.12 12.15
CA ILE A 180 -3.98 28.89 10.72
C ILE A 180 -5.41 28.60 10.31
N ARG A 181 -6.14 29.69 10.04
CA ARG A 181 -7.41 29.71 9.34
C ARG A 181 -7.14 29.30 7.90
N ILE A 182 -7.01 27.99 7.69
CA ILE A 182 -7.06 27.39 6.36
C ILE A 182 -8.48 27.68 5.86
N GLN A 183 -8.60 28.70 5.01
CA GLN A 183 -9.76 28.87 4.16
C GLN A 183 -9.72 27.71 3.18
N GLU A 184 -10.37 26.60 3.52
CA GLU A 184 -10.74 25.57 2.56
C GLU A 184 -11.72 26.20 1.57
N GLU A 185 -11.18 26.78 0.50
CA GLU A 185 -11.95 27.07 -0.70
C GLU A 185 -12.46 25.75 -1.27
N HIS A 186 -13.70 25.43 -0.92
CA HIS A 186 -14.53 24.44 -1.58
C HIS A 186 -14.62 24.77 -3.08
N SER A 187 -13.74 24.18 -3.88
CA SER A 187 -13.97 24.04 -5.31
C SER A 187 -15.09 23.02 -5.53
N GLU A 188 -16.28 23.58 -5.76
CA GLU A 188 -17.56 22.94 -5.99
C GLU A 188 -17.54 22.13 -7.30
N SER A 189 -16.85 20.99 -7.32
CA SER A 189 -17.03 20.00 -8.39
C SER A 189 -18.34 19.24 -8.14
N LYS A 190 -19.41 19.74 -8.77
CA LYS A 190 -20.75 19.14 -8.88
C LYS A 190 -20.68 17.66 -9.32
N LYS A 191 -20.46 16.75 -8.38
CA LYS A 191 -20.83 15.34 -8.52
C LYS A 191 -22.32 15.27 -8.24
N LYS A 192 -23.11 15.24 -9.32
CA LYS A 192 -24.56 15.05 -9.25
C LYS A 192 -24.84 13.78 -8.45
N SER A 193 -25.36 13.97 -7.25
CA SER A 193 -25.73 12.93 -6.29
C SER A 193 -26.76 11.99 -6.92
N THR A 194 -26.39 10.72 -7.07
CA THR A 194 -27.23 9.62 -7.56
C THR A 194 -28.52 9.46 -6.75
N THR A 195 -28.56 10.04 -5.56
CA THR A 195 -29.69 10.04 -4.62
C THR A 195 -30.88 10.87 -5.12
N ASP A 196 -30.67 11.87 -5.98
CA ASP A 196 -31.77 12.68 -6.56
C ASP A 196 -32.48 11.98 -7.73
N GLN A 197 -31.85 11.02 -8.41
CA GLN A 197 -32.54 10.25 -9.46
C GLN A 197 -33.67 9.38 -8.88
N ILE A 198 -33.48 8.81 -7.68
CA ILE A 198 -34.46 7.92 -7.04
C ILE A 198 -35.71 8.70 -6.58
N ARG A 199 -35.57 9.98 -6.18
CA ARG A 199 -36.72 10.82 -5.82
C ARG A 199 -37.63 11.17 -7.00
N SER A 200 -37.11 11.19 -8.23
CA SER A 200 -37.92 11.49 -9.42
C SER A 200 -38.84 10.33 -9.85
N PHE A 201 -38.49 9.08 -9.53
CA PHE A 201 -39.30 7.91 -9.89
C PHE A 201 -40.52 7.73 -8.98
N LEU A 202 -40.41 8.06 -7.69
CA LEU A 202 -41.51 7.89 -6.73
C LEU A 202 -42.67 8.90 -6.94
N ASN A 203 -42.40 10.05 -7.55
CA ASN A 203 -43.45 11.04 -7.87
C ASN A 203 -44.25 10.71 -9.14
N LYS A 204 -43.87 9.68 -9.92
CA LYS A 204 -44.62 9.23 -11.11
C LYS A 204 -45.70 8.17 -10.81
N ILE A 205 -45.70 7.58 -9.61
CA ILE A 205 -46.63 6.49 -9.23
C ILE A 205 -47.85 7.03 -8.46
N LYS A 206 -47.91 8.34 -8.19
CA LYS A 206 -49.01 8.96 -7.43
C LYS A 206 -49.73 10.03 -8.25
N ARG A 207 -50.45 9.60 -9.29
CA ARG A 207 -51.65 10.30 -9.77
C ARG A 207 -52.76 9.26 -9.99
N PRO A 208 -53.98 9.54 -9.49
CA PRO A 208 -55.13 8.65 -9.60
C PRO A 208 -55.61 8.46 -11.04
#